data_AF-A0A436FKE5-F1
#
_entry.id   AF-A0A436FKE5-F1
#
_cell.length_a   1.000
_cell.length_b   1.000
_cell.length_c   1.000
_cell.angle_alpha   90.00
_cell.angle_beta   90.00
_cell.angle_gamma   90.00
#
_symmetry.space_group_name_H-M   'P 1'
#
loop_
_entity.id
_entity.type
_entity.pdbx_description
1 polymer ?
#
loop_
_entity_poly.entity_id
_entity_poly.type
_entity_poly.pdbx_seq_one_letter_code
_entity_poly.pdbx_strand_id
1 'polypeptide(L)' 'VCWAEAGGSIGTGERFGLIRFGSRVDVFLPLTATPRVAVGQTAVGGETVLAEFGGVAGTPLVRVS' A
#
# COMPACT_ATOMS: atom_id res chain seq x y z
N VAL A 1 -3.18 -1.36 15.12
CA VAL A 1 -2.30 -2.09 16.06
C VAL A 1 -1.02 -2.41 15.32
N CYS A 2 0.14 -2.11 15.90
CA CYS A 2 1.45 -2.41 15.33
C CYS A 2 2.25 -3.19 16.37
N TRP A 3 2.93 -4.24 15.93
CA TRP A 3 3.84 -5.04 16.76
C TRP A 3 5.30 -4.91 16.30
N ALA A 4 5.53 -4.18 15.21
CA ALA A 4 6.86 -3.94 14.67
C ALA A 4 7.66 -2.98 15.56
N GLU A 5 8.94 -3.26 15.70
CA GLU A 5 9.91 -2.38 16.36
C GLU A 5 10.77 -1.64 15.33
N ALA A 6 11.14 -0.40 15.65
CA ALA A 6 11.96 0.42 14.77
C ALA A 6 13.34 -0.23 14.52
N GLY A 7 13.75 -0.29 13.25
CA GLY A 7 15.00 -0.95 12.84
C GLY A 7 14.91 -2.48 12.74
N GLY A 8 13.77 -3.09 13.09
CA GLY A 8 13.52 -4.51 12.88
C GLY A 8 13.38 -4.87 11.40
N SER A 9 13.85 -6.05 11.02
CA SER A 9 13.62 -6.63 9.69
C SER A 9 12.24 -7.27 9.62
N ILE A 10 11.53 -7.09 8.51
CA ILE A 10 10.24 -7.72 8.24
C ILE A 10 10.39 -8.60 6.99
N GLY A 11 9.99 -9.86 7.09
CA GLY A 11 9.99 -10.79 5.96
C GLY A 11 8.83 -10.55 5.00
N THR A 12 8.97 -11.01 3.75
CA THR A 12 7.87 -10.99 2.78
C THR A 12 6.67 -11.78 3.29
N GLY A 13 5.49 -11.15 3.33
CA GLY A 13 4.25 -11.78 3.80
C GLY A 13 4.09 -11.80 5.33
N GLU A 14 5.08 -11.32 6.07
CA GLU A 14 5.01 -11.25 7.53
C GLU A 14 3.99 -10.18 7.98
N ARG A 15 3.17 -10.54 8.98
CA ARG A 15 2.21 -9.62 9.58
C ARG A 15 2.89 -8.85 10.71
N PHE A 16 3.10 -7.57 10.50
CA PHE A 16 3.68 -6.67 11.50
C PHE A 16 2.62 -5.80 12.23
N GLY A 17 1.36 -5.91 11.82
CA GLY A 17 0.27 -5.14 12.38
C GLY A 17 -1.12 -5.54 11.86
N LEU A 18 -2.10 -4.79 12.32
CA LEU A 18 -3.53 -4.96 12.05
C LEU A 18 -4.18 -3.56 11.99
N ILE A 19 -4.92 -3.29 10.93
CA ILE A 19 -5.82 -2.13 10.84
C ILE A 19 -7.23 -2.55 11.33
N ARG A 20 -7.83 -1.77 12.22
CA ARG A 20 -9.18 -2.05 12.73
C ARG A 20 -10.24 -1.52 11.76
N PHE A 21 -11.44 -2.10 11.79
CA PHE A 21 -12.57 -1.57 11.04
C PHE A 21 -12.84 -0.10 11.41
N GLY A 22 -13.16 0.71 10.40
CA GLY A 22 -13.34 2.15 10.54
C GLY A 22 -12.04 2.97 10.68
N SER A 23 -10.88 2.32 10.72
CA SER A 23 -9.60 3.05 10.70
C SER A 23 -9.22 3.48 9.28
N ARG A 24 -8.38 4.51 9.20
CA ARG A 24 -7.74 4.98 7.96
C ARG A 24 -6.24 4.71 8.02
N VAL A 25 -5.64 4.40 6.87
CA VAL A 25 -4.18 4.33 6.69
C VAL A 25 -3.80 5.33 5.61
N ASP A 26 -2.84 6.20 5.94
CA ASP A 26 -2.16 7.05 4.96
C ASP A 26 -0.79 6.43 4.65
N VAL A 27 -0.47 6.32 3.35
CA VAL A 27 0.78 5.72 2.88
C VAL A 27 1.64 6.83 2.29
N PHE A 28 2.80 7.06 2.90
CA PHE A 28 3.78 8.03 2.42
C PHE A 28 4.76 7.35 1.47
N LEU A 29 4.88 7.90 0.27
CA LEU A 29 5.75 7.38 -0.78
C LEU A 29 6.75 8.46 -1.19
N PRO A 30 7.97 8.09 -1.60
CA PRO A 30 8.91 9.03 -2.19
C PRO A 30 8.35 9.58 -3.50
N LEU A 31 8.80 10.78 -3.89
CA LEU A 31 8.38 11.43 -5.13
C LEU A 31 8.70 10.64 -6.41
N THR A 32 9.62 9.68 -6.31
CA THR A 32 10.01 8.77 -7.39
C THR A 32 9.12 7.54 -7.53
N ALA A 33 8.15 7.35 -6.63
CA ALA A 33 7.19 6.27 -6.72
C ALA A 33 6.09 6.59 -7.75
N THR A 34 5.76 5.61 -8.58
CA THR A 34 4.67 5.71 -9.55
C THR A 34 3.41 5.03 -9.00
N PRO A 35 2.30 5.76 -8.79
CA PRO A 35 1.05 5.17 -8.33
C PRO A 35 0.50 4.11 -9.30
N ARG A 36 -0.05 3.02 -8.77
CA ARG A 36 -0.69 1.93 -9.53
C ARG A 36 -2.18 1.74 -9.20
N VAL A 37 -2.75 2.69 -8.47
CA VAL A 37 -4.16 2.72 -8.04
C VAL A 37 -4.82 4.02 -8.48
N ALA A 38 -6.16 4.03 -8.52
CA ALA A 38 -6.94 5.24 -8.77
C ALA A 38 -7.84 5.60 -7.59
N VAL A 39 -8.25 6.87 -7.54
CA VAL A 39 -9.24 7.36 -6.57
C VAL A 39 -10.57 6.62 -6.78
N GLY A 40 -11.18 6.15 -5.69
CA GLY A 40 -12.44 5.39 -5.70
C GLY A 40 -12.26 3.88 -5.90
N GLN A 41 -11.05 3.39 -6.19
CA GLN A 41 -10.79 1.95 -6.23
C GLN A 41 -10.86 1.34 -4.81
N THR A 42 -11.51 0.18 -4.70
CA THR A 42 -11.44 -0.64 -3.47
C THR A 42 -10.06 -1.30 -3.36
N ALA A 43 -9.36 -1.05 -2.24
CA ALA A 43 -8.07 -1.67 -1.94
C ALA A 43 -8.23 -2.92 -1.05
N VAL A 44 -7.55 -4.00 -1.41
CA VAL A 44 -7.49 -5.26 -0.67
C VAL A 44 -6.09 -5.43 -0.08
N GLY A 45 -6.02 -5.57 1.24
CA GLY A 45 -4.75 -5.74 1.95
C GLY A 45 -4.01 -7.01 1.53
N GLY A 46 -2.72 -6.87 1.21
CA GLY A 46 -1.87 -7.97 0.74
C GLY A 46 -1.99 -8.28 -0.76
N GLU A 47 -2.89 -7.61 -1.49
CA GLU A 47 -3.12 -7.85 -2.92
C GLU A 47 -2.95 -6.57 -3.76
N THR A 48 -3.56 -5.47 -3.32
CA THR A 48 -3.54 -4.22 -4.09
C THR A 48 -2.16 -3.58 -4.05
N VAL A 49 -1.50 -3.52 -5.21
CA VAL A 49 -0.25 -2.78 -5.40
C VAL A 49 -0.56 -1.28 -5.43
N LEU A 50 -0.12 -0.54 -4.41
CA LEU A 50 -0.37 0.90 -4.32
C LEU A 50 0.52 1.72 -5.26
N ALA A 51 1.80 1.35 -5.37
CA ALA A 51 2.78 2.05 -6.19
C ALA A 51 3.97 1.14 -6.54
N GLU A 52 4.72 1.57 -7.55
CA GLU A 52 5.94 0.93 -8.03
C GLU A 52 7.11 1.93 -7.96
N PHE A 53 8.27 1.48 -7.46
CA PHE A 53 9.48 2.32 -7.45
C PHE A 53 10.17 2.27 -8.81
N GLY A 54 10.48 3.44 -9.39
CA GLY A 54 11.19 3.52 -10.67
C GLY A 54 10.36 3.14 -11.90
N GLY A 55 9.05 2.92 -11.74
CA GLY A 55 8.13 2.68 -12.86
C GLY A 55 7.90 3.93 -13.71
N VAL A 56 7.33 3.75 -14.90
CA VAL A 56 6.87 4.84 -15.76
C VAL A 56 5.41 5.17 -15.45
N ALA A 57 5.10 6.46 -15.32
CA ALA A 57 3.73 6.92 -15.10
C ALA A 57 2.81 6.45 -16.24
N GLY A 58 1.69 5.84 -15.87
CA GLY A 58 0.66 5.40 -16.81
C GLY A 58 -0.68 5.29 -16.10
N THR A 59 -1.76 5.34 -16.87
CA THR A 59 -3.12 5.18 -16.33
C THR A 59 -3.25 3.78 -15.73
N PRO A 60 -3.54 3.65 -14.42
CA PRO A 60 -3.66 2.33 -13.81
C PRO A 60 -4.94 1.65 -14.31
N LEU A 61 -4.81 0.38 -14.72
CA LEU A 61 -5.96 -0.46 -15.05
C LEU A 61 -6.59 -0.95 -13.75
N VAL A 62 -7.70 -0.32 -13.35
CA VAL A 62 -8.34 -0.61 -12.06
C VAL A 62 -9.83 -0.80 -12.24
N ARG A 63 -10.41 -1.74 -11.47
CA ARG A 63 -11.85 -1.86 -11.35
C ARG A 63 -12.31 -0.87 -10.27
N VAL A 64 -13.05 0.16 -10.67
CA VAL A 64 -13.79 1.01 -9.74
C VAL A 64 -15.12 0.32 -9.46
N SER A 65 -15.41 0.10 -8.19
CA SER A 65 -16.64 -0.52 -7.69
C SER A 65 -17.68 0.53 -7.31
#